data_AF-A0A3N5Y646-F1
#
_entry.id   AF-A0A3N5Y646-F1
#
_cell.length_a   1.000
_cell.length_b   1.000
_cell.length_c   1.000
_cell.angle_alpha   90.00
_cell.angle_beta   90.00
_cell.angle_gamma   90.00
#
_symmetry.space_group_name_H-M   'P 1'
#
loop_
_entity.id
_entity.type
_entity.pdbx_description
1 polymer ?
#
loop_
_entity_poly.entity_id
_entity_poly.type
_entity_poly.pdbx_seq_one_letter_code
_entity_poly.pdbx_strand_id
1 'polypeptide(L)'
;MPDVAFDGDEGEATTRTTAPADDSPAEAVLTRRTDDTGGGEVEAEATRRTNGKGNPNGGVAVDDEATRRTGTAGPALPPPSPGTGGAVTLSGAAEAPPRGAKRRRTVAIAAALGLLVLIVNEVSVWSAAKQLRVDLATSQSSETHALWDRYQELSGRSLLRVGVVGLRGPLRDRLMAQAERVIADYRQDAPAVREAQWRQASTWLTDVLHLDPGDRVAAARLRYCEGHLQRIDGETRKRRKQPAVQPLHVAVQKFEEASRLDSRWPDPYLGLARTYIYGLDDLDRAIAALHEAEDRGYRPGNRELVQLADGYRSRAERMRRDAAGVRGLEQEKDYLEKALEDYRQSFDLYRKAMGFGEVSAAMRQVQSRMDEVAKRLEEIKPRRTLGDLLRDIIGR
;
A
#
# COMPACT_ATOMS: atom_id res chain seq x y z
N MET A 1 -1.06 86.73 -44.91
CA MET A 1 -1.33 86.06 -46.21
C MET A 1 -0.04 85.42 -46.69
N PRO A 2 -0.07 84.20 -47.27
CA PRO A 2 -0.99 83.06 -47.05
C PRO A 2 -0.45 82.14 -45.92
N ASP A 3 -1.08 81.11 -45.37
CA ASP A 3 -2.21 80.24 -45.77
C ASP A 3 -1.87 79.08 -46.73
N VAL A 4 -1.61 77.88 -46.16
CA VAL A 4 -1.65 76.58 -46.85
C VAL A 4 -2.11 75.52 -45.84
N ALA A 5 -3.19 74.81 -46.17
CA ALA A 5 -3.71 73.65 -45.44
C ALA A 5 -3.14 72.33 -46.00
N PHE A 6 -3.29 71.23 -45.23
CA PHE A 6 -3.36 69.89 -45.81
C PHE A 6 -4.23 68.96 -44.95
N ASP A 7 -5.12 68.22 -45.60
CA ASP A 7 -5.85 67.06 -45.06
C ASP A 7 -4.85 66.00 -44.52
N GLY A 8 -5.18 65.06 -43.63
CA GLY A 8 -6.47 64.48 -43.30
C GLY A 8 -6.40 62.97 -43.60
N ASP A 9 -6.73 62.12 -42.63
CA ASP A 9 -7.09 60.72 -42.89
C ASP A 9 -7.98 60.18 -41.75
N GLU A 10 -8.90 59.30 -42.10
CA GLU A 10 -9.91 58.72 -41.22
C GLU A 10 -9.46 57.34 -40.73
N GLY A 11 -9.90 56.92 -39.53
CA GLY A 11 -9.42 55.68 -38.89
C GLY A 11 -10.44 55.07 -37.94
N GLU A 12 -11.42 54.38 -38.51
CA GLU A 12 -12.61 53.77 -37.92
C GLU A 12 -12.49 53.23 -36.47
N ALA A 13 -13.50 53.56 -35.67
CA ALA A 13 -13.78 52.86 -34.42
C ALA A 13 -14.45 51.50 -34.70
N THR A 14 -13.90 50.40 -34.17
CA THR A 14 -14.61 49.12 -34.09
C THR A 14 -14.82 48.72 -32.62
N THR A 15 -16.07 48.78 -32.17
CA THR A 15 -16.50 48.28 -30.86
C THR A 15 -16.42 46.76 -30.81
N ARG A 16 -15.92 46.19 -29.71
CA ARG A 16 -15.96 44.74 -29.49
C ARG A 16 -16.63 44.38 -28.17
N THR A 17 -17.81 43.76 -28.30
CA THR A 17 -18.65 43.22 -27.24
C THR A 17 -17.87 42.26 -26.34
N THR A 18 -17.95 42.47 -25.02
CA THR A 18 -17.51 41.52 -24.00
C THR A 18 -18.71 40.78 -23.40
N ALA A 19 -18.70 39.45 -23.51
CA ALA A 19 -19.53 38.54 -22.73
C ALA A 19 -18.66 37.83 -21.69
N PRO A 20 -19.19 37.45 -20.51
CA PRO A 20 -18.37 36.97 -19.40
C PRO A 20 -17.86 35.53 -19.63
N ALA A 21 -16.61 35.28 -19.23
CA ALA A 21 -16.02 33.96 -19.19
C ALA A 21 -16.45 33.20 -17.92
N ASP A 22 -16.67 31.89 -18.07
CA ASP A 22 -17.03 30.95 -17.01
C ASP A 22 -15.74 30.36 -16.40
N ASP A 23 -15.39 30.82 -15.19
CA ASP A 23 -14.04 30.65 -14.64
C ASP A 23 -13.97 29.49 -13.63
N SER A 24 -13.71 28.28 -14.15
CA SER A 24 -13.37 27.08 -13.35
C SER A 24 -11.87 26.76 -13.46
N PRO A 25 -11.04 27.16 -12.48
CA PRO A 25 -9.63 26.81 -12.47
C PRO A 25 -9.43 25.35 -12.03
N ALA A 26 -9.24 24.46 -12.99
CA ALA A 26 -8.79 23.09 -12.74
C ALA A 26 -7.29 23.05 -12.39
N GLU A 27 -6.92 22.23 -11.41
CA GLU A 27 -5.55 22.06 -10.93
C GLU A 27 -4.59 21.58 -12.05
N ALA A 28 -3.56 22.37 -12.34
CA ALA A 28 -2.51 22.02 -13.29
C ALA A 28 -1.15 21.92 -12.59
N VAL A 29 -0.81 20.73 -12.06
CA VAL A 29 0.57 20.40 -11.64
C VAL A 29 1.06 19.17 -12.39
N LEU A 30 2.19 19.36 -13.06
CA LEU A 30 2.80 18.51 -14.07
C LEU A 30 2.92 17.01 -13.72
N THR A 31 2.37 16.17 -14.60
CA THR A 31 2.95 14.85 -14.93
C THR A 31 3.25 14.78 -16.43
N ARG A 32 4.38 15.36 -16.85
CA ARG A 32 4.95 15.10 -18.19
C ARG A 32 5.53 13.69 -18.20
N ARG A 33 4.81 12.74 -18.80
CA ARG A 33 5.30 11.39 -19.07
C ARG A 33 5.86 11.34 -20.49
N THR A 34 7.08 10.89 -20.63
CA THR A 34 7.65 10.43 -21.90
C THR A 34 7.21 8.99 -22.11
N ASP A 35 6.40 8.73 -23.13
CA ASP A 35 6.19 7.38 -23.65
C ASP A 35 6.84 7.33 -25.04
N ASP A 36 7.70 6.34 -25.26
CA ASP A 36 8.28 6.00 -26.56
C ASP A 36 7.86 4.56 -26.91
N THR A 37 7.53 4.40 -28.19
CA THR A 37 7.24 3.21 -29.02
C THR A 37 7.07 1.80 -28.41
N GLY A 38 6.11 1.02 -28.93
CA GLY A 38 5.98 -0.40 -28.51
C GLY A 38 5.14 -1.43 -29.28
N GLY A 39 4.19 -1.08 -30.17
CA GLY A 39 3.55 -2.03 -31.10
C GLY A 39 2.57 -3.08 -30.55
N GLY A 40 1.72 -3.62 -31.44
CA GLY A 40 0.94 -4.84 -31.21
C GLY A 40 -0.59 -4.75 -31.36
N GLU A 41 -1.10 -4.59 -32.58
CA GLU A 41 -2.47 -5.01 -32.91
C GLU A 41 -2.51 -6.54 -33.06
N VAL A 42 -3.30 -7.27 -32.26
CA VAL A 42 -4.05 -8.45 -32.72
C VAL A 42 -5.36 -8.55 -31.93
N GLU A 43 -6.46 -8.32 -32.65
CA GLU A 43 -7.75 -9.03 -32.67
C GLU A 43 -8.40 -9.63 -31.40
N ALA A 44 -9.73 -9.57 -31.39
CA ALA A 44 -10.58 -10.03 -30.29
C ALA A 44 -11.08 -11.46 -30.51
N GLU A 45 -11.33 -12.19 -29.42
CA GLU A 45 -12.43 -13.16 -29.44
C GLU A 45 -13.18 -13.21 -28.09
N ALA A 46 -14.50 -13.23 -28.18
CA ALA A 46 -15.39 -13.32 -27.04
C ALA A 46 -15.90 -14.76 -26.87
N THR A 47 -15.94 -15.27 -25.64
CA THR A 47 -16.82 -16.41 -25.33
C THR A 47 -17.46 -16.21 -23.97
N ARG A 48 -18.79 -16.18 -23.96
CA ARG A 48 -19.66 -15.94 -22.80
C ARG A 48 -20.61 -17.13 -22.64
N ARG A 49 -20.49 -17.91 -21.56
CA ARG A 49 -21.53 -18.77 -20.95
C ARG A 49 -20.95 -19.48 -19.72
N THR A 50 -21.67 -19.87 -18.66
CA THR A 50 -22.89 -19.36 -18.00
C THR A 50 -23.01 -20.08 -16.65
N ASN A 51 -23.43 -19.36 -15.60
CA ASN A 51 -24.17 -19.81 -14.40
C ASN A 51 -24.05 -21.25 -13.86
N GLY A 52 -23.69 -21.35 -12.58
CA GLY A 52 -24.05 -22.45 -11.68
C GLY A 52 -24.17 -21.97 -10.23
N LYS A 53 -25.36 -21.55 -9.78
CA LYS A 53 -25.65 -21.26 -8.36
C LYS A 53 -25.96 -22.58 -7.63
N GLY A 54 -25.46 -22.73 -6.39
CA GLY A 54 -25.89 -23.79 -5.47
C GLY A 54 -25.19 -23.65 -4.12
N ASN A 55 -25.95 -23.33 -3.06
CA ASN A 55 -25.46 -23.11 -1.68
C ASN A 55 -25.59 -24.43 -0.85
N PRO A 56 -25.37 -24.51 0.48
CA PRO A 56 -24.62 -25.62 1.08
C PRO A 56 -25.44 -26.40 2.13
N ASN A 57 -24.75 -26.97 3.13
CA ASN A 57 -25.21 -27.68 4.35
C ASN A 57 -25.57 -29.17 4.24
N GLY A 58 -24.84 -29.96 5.04
CA GLY A 58 -25.47 -30.81 6.06
C GLY A 58 -25.21 -32.30 5.99
N GLY A 59 -24.83 -32.91 7.12
CA GLY A 59 -25.27 -34.28 7.45
C GLY A 59 -24.19 -35.34 7.68
N VAL A 60 -24.00 -35.71 8.94
CA VAL A 60 -23.17 -36.77 9.51
C VAL A 60 -23.75 -38.19 9.30
N ALA A 61 -22.88 -39.19 9.03
CA ALA A 61 -22.93 -40.62 9.47
C ALA A 61 -21.67 -41.33 8.89
N VAL A 62 -20.80 -42.10 9.57
CA VAL A 62 -20.89 -43.13 10.64
C VAL A 62 -21.21 -44.55 10.13
N ASP A 63 -20.20 -45.41 10.31
CA ASP A 63 -20.10 -46.89 10.41
C ASP A 63 -20.31 -47.85 9.21
N ASP A 64 -19.26 -48.67 9.03
CA ASP A 64 -19.18 -50.13 8.82
C ASP A 64 -20.26 -50.92 8.05
N GLU A 65 -19.78 -51.72 7.08
CA GLU A 65 -20.29 -53.08 6.84
C GLU A 65 -19.14 -54.00 6.36
N ALA A 66 -18.99 -55.15 7.01
CA ALA A 66 -17.91 -56.11 6.73
C ALA A 66 -18.45 -57.38 6.06
N THR A 67 -17.81 -57.84 4.97
CA THR A 67 -18.20 -59.10 4.32
C THR A 67 -17.38 -60.32 4.81
N ARG A 68 -18.12 -61.24 5.43
CA ARG A 68 -17.81 -62.61 5.94
C ARG A 68 -17.06 -63.49 4.89
N ARG A 69 -16.43 -64.64 5.17
CA ARG A 69 -16.69 -65.81 6.07
C ARG A 69 -15.36 -66.52 6.43
N THR A 70 -15.12 -67.02 7.66
CA THR A 70 -15.46 -68.38 8.20
C THR A 70 -14.87 -69.55 7.38
N GLY A 71 -14.11 -70.52 7.89
CA GLY A 71 -13.58 -70.88 9.23
C GLY A 71 -12.48 -71.95 9.04
N THR A 72 -12.06 -72.87 9.93
CA THR A 72 -12.40 -73.27 11.33
C THR A 72 -11.19 -74.07 11.89
N ALA A 73 -11.07 -74.33 13.21
CA ALA A 73 -9.94 -75.04 13.85
C ALA A 73 -10.31 -76.39 14.50
N GLY A 74 -9.35 -77.30 14.72
CA GLY A 74 -9.54 -78.54 15.53
C GLY A 74 -8.38 -79.56 15.43
N PRO A 75 -7.84 -80.16 16.53
CA PRO A 75 -6.53 -80.83 16.53
C PRO A 75 -6.49 -82.33 16.97
N ALA A 76 -5.37 -83.04 16.74
CA ALA A 76 -4.84 -84.13 17.59
C ALA A 76 -3.40 -84.60 17.21
N LEU A 77 -2.70 -85.23 18.17
CA LEU A 77 -1.38 -85.92 18.13
C LEU A 77 -1.57 -87.33 18.75
N PRO A 78 -0.57 -88.26 18.84
CA PRO A 78 0.49 -88.72 17.92
C PRO A 78 0.44 -90.29 17.82
N PRO A 79 1.54 -91.06 18.04
CA PRO A 79 2.70 -91.46 17.18
C PRO A 79 2.40 -92.81 16.42
N PRO A 80 3.31 -93.77 16.04
CA PRO A 80 4.78 -93.89 16.11
C PRO A 80 5.49 -94.41 14.82
N SER A 81 6.55 -95.22 14.98
CA SER A 81 7.59 -95.71 14.02
C SER A 81 7.51 -97.25 13.80
N PRO A 82 8.51 -98.01 13.23
CA PRO A 82 9.81 -97.68 12.59
C PRO A 82 10.16 -98.48 11.29
N GLY A 83 11.36 -98.24 10.72
CA GLY A 83 11.98 -99.08 9.66
C GLY A 83 13.03 -98.31 8.81
N THR A 84 14.28 -98.12 9.25
CA THR A 84 15.44 -99.05 9.16
C THR A 84 16.20 -99.00 7.82
N GLY A 85 17.50 -98.66 7.90
CA GLY A 85 18.47 -98.69 6.79
C GLY A 85 18.73 -97.31 6.14
N GLY A 86 19.94 -96.75 6.09
CA GLY A 86 21.22 -97.19 6.65
C GLY A 86 22.38 -96.92 5.69
N ALA A 87 23.14 -95.84 5.92
CA ALA A 87 24.49 -95.65 5.35
C ALA A 87 25.24 -94.57 6.15
N VAL A 88 26.50 -94.84 6.49
CA VAL A 88 27.40 -93.91 7.17
C VAL A 88 28.32 -93.25 6.15
N THR A 89 28.48 -91.93 6.22
CA THR A 89 29.69 -91.25 5.73
C THR A 89 30.02 -90.04 6.61
N LEU A 90 31.24 -90.03 7.14
CA LEU A 90 31.85 -88.89 7.83
C LEU A 90 32.47 -87.95 6.78
N SER A 91 32.15 -86.66 6.78
CA SER A 91 33.11 -85.63 6.33
C SER A 91 32.68 -84.18 6.57
N GLY A 92 33.66 -83.33 6.90
CA GLY A 92 33.77 -81.98 6.34
C GLY A 92 32.92 -80.87 6.97
N ALA A 93 33.55 -80.08 7.84
CA ALA A 93 33.09 -78.72 8.11
C ALA A 93 33.25 -77.84 6.85
N ALA A 94 32.26 -76.99 6.56
CA ALA A 94 32.38 -75.92 5.57
C ALA A 94 31.51 -74.72 5.99
N GLU A 95 32.16 -73.67 6.51
CA GLU A 95 31.55 -72.40 6.86
C GLU A 95 31.06 -71.67 5.59
N ALA A 96 29.79 -71.26 5.56
CA ALA A 96 29.19 -70.66 4.37
C ALA A 96 29.65 -69.18 4.19
N PRO A 97 30.26 -68.81 3.04
CA PRO A 97 30.81 -67.47 2.86
C PRO A 97 29.71 -66.39 2.72
N PRO A 98 29.90 -65.17 3.29
CA PRO A 98 28.87 -64.14 3.37
C PRO A 98 28.59 -63.48 2.01
N ARG A 99 27.52 -63.95 1.33
CA ARG A 99 27.07 -63.45 0.01
C ARG A 99 26.54 -61.99 -0.01
N GLY A 100 26.63 -61.24 1.09
CA GLY A 100 26.23 -59.82 1.19
C GLY A 100 27.33 -58.78 0.92
N ALA A 101 28.61 -59.17 0.95
CA ALA A 101 29.72 -58.20 1.02
C ALA A 101 29.88 -57.31 -0.23
N LYS A 102 29.69 -57.85 -1.45
CA LYS A 102 29.84 -57.09 -2.70
C LYS A 102 28.76 -55.99 -2.85
N ARG A 103 27.50 -56.31 -2.52
CA ARG A 103 26.37 -55.36 -2.57
C ARG A 103 26.50 -54.27 -1.49
N ARG A 104 27.04 -54.60 -0.31
CA ARG A 104 27.41 -53.58 0.70
C ARG A 104 28.52 -52.63 0.20
N ARG A 105 29.54 -53.15 -0.49
CA ARG A 105 30.62 -52.30 -1.04
C ARG A 105 30.13 -51.35 -2.15
N THR A 106 29.30 -51.80 -3.08
CA THR A 106 28.77 -50.91 -4.13
C THR A 106 27.86 -49.82 -3.56
N VAL A 107 27.01 -50.15 -2.59
CA VAL A 107 26.20 -49.15 -1.87
C VAL A 107 27.06 -48.16 -1.08
N ALA A 108 28.13 -48.63 -0.41
CA ALA A 108 29.05 -47.75 0.31
C ALA A 108 29.82 -46.79 -0.62
N ILE A 109 30.26 -47.26 -1.80
CA ILE A 109 30.93 -46.43 -2.81
C ILE A 109 29.96 -45.39 -3.40
N ALA A 110 28.72 -45.79 -3.71
CA ALA A 110 27.70 -44.87 -4.20
C ALA A 110 27.33 -43.81 -3.15
N ALA A 111 27.22 -44.19 -1.88
CA ALA A 111 26.99 -43.26 -0.78
C ALA A 111 28.17 -42.28 -0.58
N ALA A 112 29.41 -42.75 -0.68
CA ALA A 112 30.60 -41.91 -0.60
C ALA A 112 30.69 -40.90 -1.77
N LEU A 113 30.35 -41.33 -2.99
CA LEU A 113 30.24 -40.44 -4.16
C LEU A 113 29.13 -39.40 -3.99
N GLY A 114 27.95 -39.81 -3.50
CA GLY A 114 26.85 -38.90 -3.20
C GLY A 114 27.24 -37.85 -2.15
N LEU A 115 27.92 -38.26 -1.08
CA LEU A 115 28.45 -37.36 -0.06
C LEU A 115 29.52 -36.41 -0.61
N LEU A 116 30.42 -36.90 -1.48
CA LEU A 116 31.44 -36.07 -2.13
C LEU A 116 30.81 -34.98 -3.02
N VAL A 117 29.84 -35.35 -3.87
CA VAL A 117 29.10 -34.40 -4.72
C VAL A 117 28.40 -33.34 -3.87
N LEU A 118 27.80 -33.75 -2.75
CA LEU A 118 27.12 -32.86 -1.81
C LEU A 118 28.13 -31.87 -1.15
N ILE A 119 29.28 -32.35 -0.70
CA ILE A 119 30.36 -31.52 -0.15
C ILE A 119 30.88 -30.52 -1.19
N VAL A 120 31.16 -30.95 -2.42
CA VAL A 120 31.66 -30.08 -3.51
C VAL A 120 30.62 -29.01 -3.86
N ASN A 121 29.34 -29.37 -3.92
CA ASN A 121 28.25 -28.41 -4.14
C ASN A 121 28.18 -27.36 -3.03
N GLU A 122 28.24 -27.78 -1.76
CA GLU A 122 28.12 -26.86 -0.63
C GLU A 122 29.36 -25.95 -0.46
N VAL A 123 30.57 -26.44 -0.79
CA VAL A 123 31.79 -25.60 -0.86
C VAL A 123 31.69 -24.55 -1.97
N SER A 124 31.14 -24.93 -3.14
CA SER A 124 30.90 -23.99 -4.25
C SER A 124 29.90 -22.90 -3.86
N VAL A 125 28.76 -23.30 -3.28
CA VAL A 125 27.75 -22.37 -2.71
C VAL A 125 28.37 -21.45 -1.67
N TRP A 126 29.19 -21.97 -0.74
CA TRP A 126 29.83 -21.17 0.31
C TRP A 126 30.80 -20.12 -0.25
N SER A 127 31.57 -20.46 -1.29
CA SER A 127 32.45 -19.52 -1.99
C SER A 127 31.65 -18.40 -2.66
N ALA A 128 30.60 -18.75 -3.41
CA ALA A 128 29.72 -17.77 -4.04
C ALA A 128 28.96 -16.91 -3.01
N ALA A 129 28.56 -17.50 -1.87
CA ALA A 129 27.94 -16.77 -0.77
C ALA A 129 28.91 -15.78 -0.11
N LYS A 130 30.21 -16.11 -0.01
CA LYS A 130 31.22 -15.17 0.46
C LYS A 130 31.40 -13.99 -0.49
N GLN A 131 31.36 -14.22 -1.81
CA GLN A 131 31.39 -13.15 -2.82
C GLN A 131 30.13 -12.26 -2.72
N LEU A 132 28.93 -12.86 -2.69
CA LEU A 132 27.68 -12.12 -2.56
C LEU A 132 27.60 -11.29 -1.26
N ARG A 133 28.27 -11.74 -0.18
CA ARG A 133 28.39 -10.95 1.07
C ARG A 133 29.26 -9.71 0.91
N VAL A 134 30.29 -9.76 0.06
CA VAL A 134 31.10 -8.58 -0.29
C VAL A 134 30.29 -7.65 -1.18
N ASP A 135 29.62 -8.18 -2.22
CA ASP A 135 28.74 -7.40 -3.11
C ASP A 135 27.63 -6.69 -2.31
N LEU A 136 27.02 -7.34 -1.31
CA LEU A 136 26.01 -6.72 -0.44
C LEU A 136 26.55 -5.52 0.37
N ALA A 137 27.84 -5.50 0.67
CA ALA A 137 28.50 -4.41 1.38
C ALA A 137 28.93 -3.26 0.45
N THR A 138 29.30 -3.55 -0.81
CA THR A 138 29.89 -2.57 -1.75
C THR A 138 28.94 -2.07 -2.85
N SER A 139 27.88 -2.83 -3.16
CA SER A 139 26.91 -2.51 -4.22
C SER A 139 26.18 -1.19 -4.03
N GLN A 140 25.74 -0.61 -5.15
CA GLN A 140 24.85 0.56 -5.14
C GLN A 140 23.41 0.13 -4.84
N SER A 141 22.54 1.07 -4.45
CA SER A 141 21.18 0.73 -4.02
C SER A 141 20.26 0.24 -5.15
N SER A 142 20.51 0.68 -6.38
CA SER A 142 19.81 0.24 -7.60
C SER A 142 19.94 -1.27 -7.85
N GLU A 143 21.00 -1.90 -7.37
CA GLU A 143 21.32 -3.31 -7.62
C GLU A 143 20.64 -4.27 -6.62
N THR A 144 19.93 -3.76 -5.62
CA THR A 144 19.47 -4.58 -4.48
C THR A 144 18.56 -5.74 -4.87
N HIS A 145 17.69 -5.59 -5.89
CA HIS A 145 16.87 -6.70 -6.38
C HIS A 145 17.70 -7.78 -7.08
N ALA A 146 18.70 -7.40 -7.88
CA ALA A 146 19.58 -8.38 -8.54
C ALA A 146 20.40 -9.20 -7.52
N LEU A 147 20.68 -8.65 -6.34
CA LEU A 147 21.31 -9.39 -5.23
C LEU A 147 20.34 -10.38 -4.56
N TRP A 148 19.04 -10.06 -4.52
CA TRP A 148 17.99 -10.98 -4.10
C TRP A 148 17.81 -12.14 -5.10
N ASP A 149 17.79 -11.85 -6.40
CA ASP A 149 17.68 -12.87 -7.45
C ASP A 149 18.88 -13.85 -7.40
N ARG A 150 20.11 -13.33 -7.23
CA ARG A 150 21.32 -14.14 -6.99
C ARG A 150 21.23 -14.97 -5.71
N TYR A 151 20.66 -14.42 -4.62
CA TYR A 151 20.44 -15.18 -3.39
C TYR A 151 19.45 -16.33 -3.60
N GLN A 152 18.35 -16.11 -4.33
CA GLN A 152 17.37 -17.15 -4.64
C GLN A 152 17.98 -18.26 -5.49
N GLU A 153 18.80 -17.93 -6.50
CA GLU A 153 19.51 -18.94 -7.30
C GLU A 153 20.46 -19.79 -6.42
N LEU A 154 21.26 -19.14 -5.57
CA LEU A 154 22.18 -19.83 -4.65
C LEU A 154 21.42 -20.68 -3.61
N SER A 155 20.30 -20.17 -3.08
CA SER A 155 19.49 -20.88 -2.10
C SER A 155 18.70 -22.05 -2.73
N GLY A 156 18.38 -22.00 -4.02
CA GLY A 156 17.80 -23.12 -4.77
C GLY A 156 18.82 -24.21 -5.09
N ARG A 157 20.10 -23.85 -5.23
CA ARG A 157 21.20 -24.79 -5.53
C ARG A 157 21.85 -25.42 -4.29
N SER A 158 21.66 -24.84 -3.10
CA SER A 158 22.18 -25.40 -1.84
C SER A 158 21.28 -26.50 -1.28
N LEU A 159 21.81 -27.72 -1.24
CA LEU A 159 21.10 -28.91 -0.76
C LEU A 159 20.93 -28.93 0.76
N LEU A 160 21.86 -28.36 1.52
CA LEU A 160 21.80 -28.28 2.99
C LEU A 160 21.44 -26.89 3.52
N ARG A 161 21.42 -25.87 2.65
CA ARG A 161 21.22 -24.43 2.98
C ARG A 161 22.27 -23.82 3.91
N VAL A 162 23.27 -24.57 4.38
CA VAL A 162 24.26 -24.12 5.37
C VAL A 162 25.12 -22.98 4.82
N GLY A 163 25.56 -23.09 3.57
CA GLY A 163 26.37 -22.07 2.88
C GLY A 163 25.69 -20.71 2.74
N VAL A 164 24.35 -20.67 2.72
CA VAL A 164 23.56 -19.41 2.57
C VAL A 164 23.01 -18.87 3.89
N VAL A 165 23.16 -19.55 5.04
CA VAL A 165 22.71 -19.05 6.35
C VAL A 165 23.35 -17.69 6.66
N GLY A 166 24.65 -17.56 6.41
CA GLY A 166 25.43 -16.34 6.68
C GLY A 166 25.09 -15.12 5.81
N LEU A 167 24.17 -15.26 4.85
CA LEU A 167 23.66 -14.18 4.00
C LEU A 167 22.30 -13.63 4.44
N ARG A 168 21.48 -14.42 5.15
CA ARG A 168 20.08 -14.05 5.46
C ARG A 168 20.00 -12.72 6.21
N GLY A 169 20.79 -12.55 7.27
CA GLY A 169 20.85 -11.29 8.03
C GLY A 169 21.25 -10.08 7.18
N PRO A 170 22.47 -10.05 6.60
CA PRO A 170 22.92 -8.93 5.78
C PRO A 170 21.99 -8.56 4.62
N LEU A 171 21.38 -9.55 3.97
CA LEU A 171 20.42 -9.34 2.89
C LEU A 171 19.09 -8.77 3.40
N ARG A 172 18.56 -9.29 4.52
CA ARG A 172 17.37 -8.77 5.20
C ARG A 172 17.57 -7.31 5.58
N ASP A 173 18.68 -7.00 6.25
CA ASP A 173 18.98 -5.66 6.73
C ASP A 173 19.18 -4.67 5.56
N ARG A 174 19.81 -5.12 4.46
CA ARG A 174 19.94 -4.35 3.21
C ARG A 174 18.58 -4.04 2.58
N LEU A 175 17.72 -5.04 2.40
CA LEU A 175 16.38 -4.90 1.81
C LEU A 175 15.49 -3.98 2.66
N MET A 176 15.49 -4.18 3.98
CA MET A 176 14.79 -3.34 4.94
C MET A 176 15.25 -1.88 4.85
N ALA A 177 16.56 -1.63 4.84
CA ALA A 177 17.12 -0.29 4.68
C ALA A 177 16.77 0.35 3.31
N GLN A 178 16.55 -0.41 2.24
CA GLN A 178 16.03 0.16 0.99
C GLN A 178 14.60 0.68 1.15
N ALA A 179 13.71 -0.14 1.74
CA ALA A 179 12.33 0.23 1.94
C ALA A 179 12.16 1.39 2.95
N GLU A 180 12.93 1.40 4.05
CA GLU A 180 12.91 2.50 5.01
C GLU A 180 13.39 3.83 4.42
N ARG A 181 14.27 3.82 3.41
CA ARG A 181 14.65 5.06 2.70
C ARG A 181 13.54 5.62 1.83
N VAL A 182 12.70 4.77 1.23
CA VAL A 182 11.47 5.22 0.54
C VAL A 182 10.50 5.87 1.53
N ILE A 183 10.31 5.25 2.70
CA ILE A 183 9.46 5.79 3.78
C ILE A 183 10.03 7.13 4.30
N ALA A 184 11.35 7.21 4.51
CA ALA A 184 12.01 8.42 4.99
C ALA A 184 11.97 9.57 3.97
N ASP A 185 12.14 9.30 2.66
CA ASP A 185 11.93 10.30 1.62
C ASP A 185 10.48 10.81 1.62
N TYR A 186 9.52 9.91 1.85
CA TYR A 186 8.13 10.30 2.03
C TYR A 186 7.83 11.07 3.32
N ARG A 187 8.75 11.21 4.28
CA ARG A 187 8.54 12.12 5.44
C ARG A 187 8.88 13.58 5.12
N GLN A 188 9.57 13.87 4.03
CA GLN A 188 9.95 15.24 3.67
C GLN A 188 8.73 16.08 3.26
N ASP A 189 8.80 17.40 3.47
CA ASP A 189 7.73 18.33 3.11
C ASP A 189 7.37 18.27 1.60
N ALA A 190 8.38 18.07 0.73
CA ALA A 190 8.21 17.90 -0.71
C ALA A 190 8.77 16.53 -1.18
N PRO A 191 8.04 15.42 -0.96
CA PRO A 191 8.57 14.07 -1.18
C PRO A 191 8.68 13.73 -2.67
N ALA A 192 9.78 13.10 -3.08
CA ALA A 192 10.00 12.68 -4.48
C ALA A 192 9.39 11.31 -4.81
N VAL A 193 8.98 10.56 -3.78
CA VAL A 193 8.38 9.22 -3.87
C VAL A 193 7.13 9.17 -4.74
N ARG A 194 7.16 8.33 -5.78
CA ARG A 194 6.00 8.00 -6.62
C ARG A 194 5.58 6.54 -6.41
N GLU A 195 4.49 6.15 -7.07
CA GLU A 195 3.91 4.81 -7.01
C GLU A 195 4.92 3.68 -7.32
N ALA A 196 5.87 3.91 -8.23
CA ALA A 196 6.90 2.93 -8.56
C ALA A 196 7.82 2.61 -7.37
N GLN A 197 8.24 3.62 -6.61
CA GLN A 197 9.05 3.45 -5.40
C GLN A 197 8.27 2.72 -4.29
N TRP A 198 6.96 3.00 -4.15
CA TRP A 198 6.11 2.24 -3.23
C TRP A 198 5.99 0.77 -3.61
N ARG A 199 5.84 0.44 -4.90
CA ARG A 199 5.85 -0.95 -5.38
C ARG A 199 7.19 -1.64 -5.05
N GLN A 200 8.31 -0.99 -5.34
CA GLN A 200 9.66 -1.51 -5.03
C GLN A 200 9.86 -1.76 -3.54
N ALA A 201 9.44 -0.82 -2.68
CA ALA A 201 9.48 -0.99 -1.23
C ALA A 201 8.63 -2.18 -0.78
N SER A 202 7.41 -2.35 -1.30
CA SER A 202 6.57 -3.52 -1.01
C SER A 202 7.22 -4.85 -1.44
N THR A 203 7.91 -4.89 -2.59
CA THR A 203 8.68 -6.06 -3.02
C THR A 203 9.80 -6.37 -2.02
N TRP A 204 10.68 -5.42 -1.71
CA TRP A 204 11.79 -5.67 -0.77
C TRP A 204 11.32 -6.09 0.62
N LEU A 205 10.20 -5.56 1.11
CA LEU A 205 9.61 -5.95 2.40
C LEU A 205 8.96 -7.34 2.34
N THR A 206 8.41 -7.73 1.19
CA THR A 206 7.94 -9.10 0.94
C THR A 206 9.13 -10.07 0.94
N ASP A 207 10.26 -9.69 0.35
CA ASP A 207 11.49 -10.49 0.35
C ASP A 207 12.09 -10.63 1.77
N VAL A 208 12.06 -9.56 2.57
CA VAL A 208 12.39 -9.60 4.01
C VAL A 208 11.53 -10.63 4.75
N LEU A 209 10.21 -10.68 4.50
CA LEU A 209 9.33 -11.66 5.15
C LEU A 209 9.53 -13.10 4.65
N HIS A 210 10.10 -13.31 3.46
CA HIS A 210 10.58 -14.64 3.05
C HIS A 210 11.87 -15.05 3.77
N LEU A 211 12.69 -14.08 4.20
CA LEU A 211 13.87 -14.32 5.04
C LEU A 211 13.52 -14.51 6.52
N ASP A 212 12.56 -13.75 7.03
CA ASP A 212 12.17 -13.68 8.43
C ASP A 212 10.64 -13.46 8.56
N PRO A 213 9.82 -14.53 8.49
CA PRO A 213 8.36 -14.41 8.57
C PRO A 213 7.84 -13.87 9.91
N GLY A 214 8.69 -13.82 10.95
CA GLY A 214 8.36 -13.30 12.27
C GLY A 214 8.57 -11.80 12.42
N ASP A 215 9.16 -11.13 11.43
CA ASP A 215 9.49 -9.70 11.50
C ASP A 215 8.23 -8.82 11.42
N ARG A 216 7.67 -8.53 12.59
CA ARG A 216 6.55 -7.60 12.77
C ARG A 216 6.83 -6.19 12.25
N VAL A 217 8.10 -5.76 12.27
CA VAL A 217 8.50 -4.41 11.84
C VAL A 217 8.41 -4.36 10.32
N ALA A 218 9.03 -5.31 9.63
CA ALA A 218 8.90 -5.46 8.17
C ALA A 218 7.44 -5.64 7.73
N ALA A 219 6.65 -6.44 8.46
CA ALA A 219 5.23 -6.59 8.21
C ALA A 219 4.46 -5.25 8.35
N ALA A 220 4.76 -4.44 9.36
CA ALA A 220 4.17 -3.11 9.52
C ALA A 220 4.51 -2.20 8.33
N ARG A 221 5.79 -2.14 7.92
CA ARG A 221 6.21 -1.35 6.75
C ARG A 221 5.55 -1.85 5.47
N LEU A 222 5.36 -3.16 5.30
CA LEU A 222 4.69 -3.71 4.12
C LEU A 222 3.24 -3.22 4.03
N ARG A 223 2.47 -3.33 5.13
CA ARG A 223 1.10 -2.83 5.18
C ARG A 223 1.02 -1.32 4.94
N TYR A 224 1.98 -0.55 5.43
CA TYR A 224 2.08 0.88 5.13
C TYR A 224 2.31 1.19 3.64
N CYS A 225 3.25 0.50 2.98
CA CYS A 225 3.49 0.65 1.55
C CYS A 225 2.29 0.20 0.70
N GLU A 226 1.64 -0.91 1.05
CA GLU A 226 0.39 -1.36 0.44
C GLU A 226 -0.74 -0.32 0.60
N GLY A 227 -0.86 0.27 1.79
CA GLY A 227 -1.81 1.36 2.06
C GLY A 227 -1.58 2.57 1.15
N HIS A 228 -0.31 2.93 0.91
CA HIS A 228 0.03 4.00 -0.03
C HIS A 228 -0.31 3.66 -1.48
N LEU A 229 -0.11 2.42 -1.94
CA LEU A 229 -0.51 2.00 -3.28
C LEU A 229 -2.04 2.09 -3.46
N GLN A 230 -2.81 1.63 -2.47
CA GLN A 230 -4.27 1.70 -2.49
C GLN A 230 -4.78 3.15 -2.41
N ARG A 231 -4.12 4.01 -1.62
CA ARG A 231 -4.41 5.46 -1.58
C ARG A 231 -4.19 6.10 -2.95
N ILE A 232 -3.08 5.78 -3.64
CA ILE A 232 -2.74 6.35 -4.95
C ILE A 232 -3.75 5.90 -6.02
N ASP A 233 -4.15 4.62 -6.05
CA ASP A 233 -5.21 4.13 -6.93
C ASP A 233 -6.55 4.84 -6.65
N GLY A 234 -6.95 4.91 -5.37
CA GLY A 234 -8.16 5.61 -4.95
C GLY A 234 -8.19 7.10 -5.33
N GLU A 235 -7.15 7.86 -5.01
CA GLU A 235 -7.01 9.27 -5.43
C GLU A 235 -7.05 9.41 -6.97
N THR A 236 -6.40 8.50 -7.71
CA THR A 236 -6.38 8.52 -9.18
C THR A 236 -7.77 8.25 -9.77
N ARG A 237 -8.51 7.26 -9.24
CA ARG A 237 -9.90 6.99 -9.62
C ARG A 237 -10.82 8.17 -9.31
N LYS A 238 -10.67 8.80 -8.12
CA LYS A 238 -11.45 9.98 -7.72
C LYS A 238 -11.25 11.14 -8.71
N ARG A 239 -10.00 11.45 -9.06
CA ARG A 239 -9.67 12.47 -10.10
C ARG A 239 -10.29 12.13 -11.47
N ARG A 240 -10.35 10.85 -11.83
CA ARG A 240 -11.00 10.34 -13.05
C ARG A 240 -12.53 10.20 -12.95
N LYS A 241 -13.16 10.64 -11.87
CA LYS A 241 -14.60 10.50 -11.58
C LYS A 241 -15.09 9.02 -11.60
N GLN A 242 -14.21 8.10 -11.23
CA GLN A 242 -14.48 6.66 -11.12
C GLN A 242 -14.71 6.23 -9.66
N PRO A 243 -15.37 5.08 -9.40
CA PRO A 243 -15.55 4.55 -8.06
C PRO A 243 -14.22 4.35 -7.30
N ALA A 244 -13.99 5.20 -6.31
CA ALA A 244 -12.75 5.27 -5.52
C ALA A 244 -12.90 4.77 -4.07
N VAL A 245 -14.14 4.63 -3.57
CA VAL A 245 -14.44 4.33 -2.16
C VAL A 245 -13.76 3.03 -1.69
N GLN A 246 -13.81 1.97 -2.50
CA GLN A 246 -13.21 0.68 -2.15
C GLN A 246 -11.69 0.74 -1.91
N PRO A 247 -10.83 1.16 -2.88
CA PRO A 247 -9.39 1.24 -2.63
C PRO A 247 -9.02 2.22 -1.51
N LEU A 248 -9.79 3.30 -1.31
CA LEU A 248 -9.57 4.22 -0.18
C LEU A 248 -9.84 3.56 1.19
N HIS A 249 -10.89 2.74 1.32
CA HIS A 249 -11.10 1.96 2.55
C HIS A 249 -10.06 0.86 2.76
N VAL A 250 -9.59 0.22 1.69
CA VAL A 250 -8.47 -0.74 1.80
C VAL A 250 -7.19 -0.03 2.24
N ALA A 251 -6.93 1.19 1.75
CA ALA A 251 -5.81 2.01 2.23
C ALA A 251 -5.89 2.28 3.74
N VAL A 252 -7.06 2.71 4.23
CA VAL A 252 -7.31 2.90 5.67
C VAL A 252 -7.03 1.62 6.46
N GLN A 253 -7.61 0.48 6.06
CA GLN A 253 -7.41 -0.81 6.73
C GLN A 253 -5.92 -1.19 6.80
N LYS A 254 -5.17 -0.97 5.72
CA LYS A 254 -3.74 -1.27 5.64
C LYS A 254 -2.90 -0.37 6.55
N PHE A 255 -3.23 0.92 6.68
CA PHE A 255 -2.56 1.81 7.65
C PHE A 255 -2.90 1.43 9.10
N GLU A 256 -4.14 1.05 9.41
CA GLU A 256 -4.48 0.54 10.74
C GLU A 256 -3.81 -0.81 11.06
N GLU A 257 -3.65 -1.69 10.07
CA GLU A 257 -2.85 -2.92 10.25
C GLU A 257 -1.39 -2.59 10.55
N ALA A 258 -0.81 -1.61 9.86
CA ALA A 258 0.55 -1.15 10.12
C ALA A 258 0.70 -0.58 11.54
N SER A 259 -0.24 0.24 12.03
CA SER A 259 -0.20 0.75 13.42
C SER A 259 -0.49 -0.31 14.48
N ARG A 260 -1.30 -1.34 14.18
CA ARG A 260 -1.45 -2.50 15.07
C ARG A 260 -0.17 -3.36 15.14
N LEU A 261 0.58 -3.45 14.03
CA LEU A 261 1.83 -4.20 13.97
C LEU A 261 2.99 -3.47 14.67
N ASP A 262 3.09 -2.14 14.54
CA ASP A 262 4.04 -1.27 15.25
C ASP A 262 3.33 -0.06 15.87
N SER A 263 2.86 -0.23 17.11
CA SER A 263 2.00 0.75 17.82
C SER A 263 2.68 2.08 18.15
N ARG A 264 4.02 2.12 18.14
CA ARG A 264 4.82 3.32 18.40
C ARG A 264 5.13 4.13 17.14
N TRP A 265 4.80 3.62 15.96
CA TRP A 265 5.18 4.23 14.70
C TRP A 265 4.14 5.26 14.24
N PRO A 266 4.51 6.55 14.07
CA PRO A 266 3.55 7.58 13.68
C PRO A 266 3.16 7.56 12.19
N ASP A 267 4.02 7.07 11.29
CA ASP A 267 3.79 7.24 9.84
C ASP A 267 2.44 6.71 9.31
N PRO A 268 1.90 5.56 9.77
CA PRO A 268 0.59 5.08 9.32
C PRO A 268 -0.53 6.10 9.55
N TYR A 269 -0.43 6.90 10.61
CA TYR A 269 -1.38 7.96 10.90
C TYR A 269 -1.27 9.16 9.95
N LEU A 270 -0.08 9.44 9.39
CA LEU A 270 0.09 10.39 8.30
C LEU A 270 -0.57 9.87 7.01
N GLY A 271 -0.44 8.57 6.75
CA GLY A 271 -1.14 7.87 5.67
C GLY A 271 -2.66 7.95 5.81
N LEU A 272 -3.18 7.72 7.02
CA LEU A 272 -4.60 7.87 7.36
C LEU A 272 -5.07 9.31 7.14
N ALA A 273 -4.41 10.30 7.75
CA ALA A 273 -4.80 11.71 7.65
C ALA A 273 -4.92 12.18 6.20
N ARG A 274 -3.92 11.88 5.37
CA ARG A 274 -3.95 12.19 3.93
C ARG A 274 -5.10 11.49 3.20
N THR A 275 -5.35 10.22 3.50
CA THR A 275 -6.42 9.42 2.87
C THR A 275 -7.80 9.96 3.25
N TYR A 276 -7.97 10.38 4.50
CA TYR A 276 -9.19 11.01 4.98
C TYR A 276 -9.42 12.39 4.34
N ILE A 277 -8.39 13.24 4.22
CA ILE A 277 -8.50 14.58 3.61
C ILE A 277 -8.83 14.51 2.11
N TYR A 278 -7.98 13.89 1.29
CA TYR A 278 -8.14 13.96 -0.17
C TYR A 278 -8.97 12.82 -0.75
N GLY A 279 -8.97 11.66 -0.08
CA GLY A 279 -9.71 10.48 -0.52
C GLY A 279 -11.18 10.53 -0.08
N LEU A 280 -11.41 10.51 1.23
CA LEU A 280 -12.73 10.29 1.84
C LEU A 280 -13.47 11.58 2.26
N ASP A 281 -12.83 12.74 2.14
CA ASP A 281 -13.34 14.06 2.54
C ASP A 281 -13.72 14.20 4.04
N ASP A 282 -13.19 13.32 4.90
CA ASP A 282 -13.48 13.22 6.34
C ASP A 282 -12.41 13.96 7.17
N LEU A 283 -12.62 15.25 7.42
CA LEU A 283 -11.63 16.09 8.12
C LEU A 283 -11.44 15.69 9.59
N ASP A 284 -12.52 15.30 10.28
CA ASP A 284 -12.48 15.06 11.72
C ASP A 284 -11.66 13.79 12.04
N ARG A 285 -11.76 12.74 11.21
CA ARG A 285 -10.84 11.58 11.30
C ARG A 285 -9.40 11.92 10.92
N ALA A 286 -9.18 12.88 10.02
CA ALA A 286 -7.84 13.30 9.65
C ALA A 286 -7.14 14.07 10.79
N ILE A 287 -7.87 14.93 11.49
CA ILE A 287 -7.40 15.64 12.69
C ILE A 287 -7.06 14.62 13.79
N ALA A 288 -7.97 13.67 14.07
CA ALA A 288 -7.72 12.61 15.04
C ALA A 288 -6.47 11.76 14.69
N ALA A 289 -6.28 11.44 13.41
CA ALA A 289 -5.08 10.73 12.96
C ALA A 289 -3.80 11.55 13.17
N LEU A 290 -3.78 12.86 12.88
CA LEU A 290 -2.59 13.68 13.12
C LEU A 290 -2.27 13.82 14.62
N HIS A 291 -3.28 13.93 15.50
CA HIS A 291 -3.05 13.88 16.95
C HIS A 291 -2.42 12.54 17.40
N GLU A 292 -2.90 11.40 16.89
CA GLU A 292 -2.26 10.10 17.17
C GLU A 292 -0.81 10.03 16.64
N ALA A 293 -0.48 10.72 15.55
CA ALA A 293 0.91 10.84 15.09
C ALA A 293 1.75 11.70 16.06
N GLU A 294 1.23 12.84 16.50
CA GLU A 294 1.86 13.76 17.45
C GLU A 294 2.13 13.09 18.81
N ASP A 295 1.16 12.33 19.35
CA ASP A 295 1.30 11.56 20.59
C ASP A 295 2.40 10.48 20.50
N ARG A 296 2.73 10.04 19.28
CA ARG A 296 3.85 9.12 18.97
C ARG A 296 5.16 9.84 18.69
N GLY A 297 5.22 11.15 18.93
CA GLY A 297 6.41 11.98 18.82
C GLY A 297 6.69 12.54 17.42
N TYR A 298 5.74 12.42 16.48
CA TYR A 298 5.83 13.14 15.22
C TYR A 298 5.58 14.65 15.43
N ARG A 299 6.08 15.47 14.50
CA ARG A 299 5.81 16.91 14.46
C ARG A 299 5.36 17.27 13.05
N PRO A 300 4.13 17.78 12.86
CA PRO A 300 3.64 18.24 11.56
C PRO A 300 4.59 19.22 10.89
N GLY A 301 4.93 18.93 9.63
CA GLY A 301 5.67 19.86 8.76
C GLY A 301 4.75 20.86 8.07
N ASN A 302 5.31 21.66 7.17
CA ASN A 302 4.52 22.56 6.32
C ASN A 302 3.49 21.76 5.50
N ARG A 303 3.87 20.55 5.08
CA ARG A 303 3.02 19.66 4.29
C ARG A 303 1.76 19.23 5.04
N GLU A 304 1.86 18.81 6.30
CA GLU A 304 0.70 18.41 7.12
C GLU A 304 -0.19 19.60 7.45
N LEU A 305 0.40 20.77 7.72
CA LEU A 305 -0.36 22.02 7.91
C LEU A 305 -1.17 22.39 6.66
N VAL A 306 -0.57 22.29 5.46
CA VAL A 306 -1.27 22.52 4.18
C VAL A 306 -2.35 21.47 3.91
N GLN A 307 -2.10 20.20 4.22
CA GLN A 307 -3.11 19.16 4.08
C GLN A 307 -4.34 19.43 4.97
N LEU A 308 -4.13 19.79 6.25
CA LEU A 308 -5.24 20.21 7.12
C LEU A 308 -5.95 21.46 6.58
N ALA A 309 -5.20 22.46 6.10
CA ALA A 309 -5.76 23.68 5.53
C ALA A 309 -6.65 23.40 4.30
N ASP A 310 -6.24 22.50 3.41
CA ASP A 310 -7.04 22.00 2.29
C ASP A 310 -8.31 21.28 2.77
N GLY A 311 -8.19 20.46 3.82
CA GLY A 311 -9.32 19.76 4.43
C GLY A 311 -10.38 20.71 4.98
N TYR A 312 -9.95 21.72 5.76
CA TYR A 312 -10.82 22.79 6.27
C TYR A 312 -11.46 23.58 5.11
N ARG A 313 -10.69 23.99 4.10
CA ARG A 313 -11.21 24.67 2.89
C ARG A 313 -12.26 23.84 2.17
N SER A 314 -12.02 22.53 2.02
CA SER A 314 -12.94 21.59 1.36
C SER A 314 -14.24 21.41 2.16
N ARG A 315 -14.18 21.38 3.50
CA ARG A 315 -15.37 21.32 4.36
C ARG A 315 -16.16 22.64 4.32
N ALA A 316 -15.48 23.79 4.39
CA ALA A 316 -16.10 25.10 4.23
C ALA A 316 -16.84 25.26 2.88
N GLU A 317 -16.22 24.83 1.78
CA GLU A 317 -16.84 24.86 0.44
C GLU A 317 -18.04 23.90 0.32
N ARG A 318 -18.13 22.82 1.12
CA ARG A 318 -19.34 22.00 1.24
C ARG A 318 -20.43 22.76 1.99
N MET A 319 -20.13 23.25 3.19
CA MET A 319 -21.09 24.01 4.01
C MET A 319 -21.64 25.23 3.26
N ARG A 320 -20.82 25.93 2.47
CA ARG A 320 -21.24 27.06 1.62
C ARG A 320 -22.20 26.63 0.49
N ARG A 321 -22.01 25.43 -0.08
CA ARG A 321 -22.95 24.86 -1.08
C ARG A 321 -24.25 24.40 -0.44
N ASP A 322 -24.17 23.79 0.74
CA ASP A 322 -25.35 23.35 1.50
C ASP A 322 -26.20 24.57 1.91
N ALA A 323 -25.57 25.65 2.41
CA ALA A 323 -26.21 26.94 2.67
C ALA A 323 -26.96 27.50 1.46
N ALA A 324 -26.35 27.44 0.27
CA ALA A 324 -26.98 27.89 -0.97
C ALA A 324 -28.21 27.04 -1.36
N GLY A 325 -28.23 25.76 -0.98
CA GLY A 325 -29.37 24.87 -1.15
C GLY A 325 -30.54 25.13 -0.19
N VAL A 326 -30.29 25.74 0.97
CA VAL A 326 -31.31 26.10 1.99
C VAL A 326 -31.54 27.61 2.11
N ARG A 327 -31.21 28.36 1.05
CA ARG A 327 -31.21 29.83 1.06
C ARG A 327 -32.56 30.43 1.48
N GLY A 328 -32.54 31.36 2.42
CA GLY A 328 -33.72 32.02 3.00
C GLY A 328 -34.37 31.27 4.17
N LEU A 329 -33.89 30.06 4.50
CA LEU A 329 -34.27 29.34 5.72
C LEU A 329 -33.30 29.66 6.86
N GLU A 330 -33.70 29.43 8.11
CA GLU A 330 -32.85 29.67 9.28
C GLU A 330 -31.52 28.89 9.21
N GLN A 331 -31.55 27.68 8.62
CA GLN A 331 -30.38 26.82 8.43
C GLN A 331 -29.31 27.44 7.51
N GLU A 332 -29.66 28.39 6.63
CA GLU A 332 -28.66 29.10 5.80
C GLU A 332 -27.60 29.76 6.69
N LYS A 333 -28.02 30.38 7.79
CA LYS A 333 -27.13 31.04 8.75
C LYS A 333 -26.16 30.05 9.38
N ASP A 334 -26.67 28.93 9.90
CA ASP A 334 -25.87 27.91 10.60
C ASP A 334 -24.79 27.29 9.70
N TYR A 335 -25.10 27.04 8.43
CA TYR A 335 -24.14 26.54 7.47
C TYR A 335 -23.07 27.59 7.11
N LEU A 336 -23.46 28.86 6.95
CA LEU A 336 -22.52 29.94 6.66
C LEU A 336 -21.60 30.27 7.85
N GLU A 337 -22.10 30.20 9.09
CA GLU A 337 -21.28 30.38 10.29
C GLU A 337 -20.22 29.28 10.41
N LYS A 338 -20.59 28.02 10.17
CA LYS A 338 -19.64 26.89 10.11
C LYS A 338 -18.64 27.03 8.96
N ALA A 339 -19.09 27.45 7.77
CA ALA A 339 -18.20 27.69 6.64
C ALA A 339 -17.16 28.77 6.96
N LEU A 340 -17.56 29.86 7.62
CA LEU A 340 -16.68 30.95 8.00
C LEU A 340 -15.66 30.53 9.08
N GLU A 341 -16.05 29.66 10.01
CA GLU A 341 -15.13 29.07 10.99
C GLU A 341 -14.08 28.17 10.31
N ASP A 342 -14.52 27.23 9.46
CA ASP A 342 -13.60 26.34 8.73
C ASP A 342 -12.65 27.13 7.81
N TYR A 343 -13.12 28.18 7.11
CA TYR A 343 -12.23 29.03 6.31
C TYR A 343 -11.19 29.77 7.17
N ARG A 344 -11.53 30.23 8.38
CA ARG A 344 -10.55 30.84 9.30
C ARG A 344 -9.48 29.85 9.73
N GLN A 345 -9.87 28.63 10.09
CA GLN A 345 -8.92 27.56 10.43
C GLN A 345 -8.00 27.23 9.24
N SER A 346 -8.57 27.14 8.03
CA SER A 346 -7.80 26.97 6.79
C SER A 346 -6.77 28.10 6.57
N PHE A 347 -7.20 29.36 6.68
CA PHE A 347 -6.35 30.53 6.52
C PHE A 347 -5.21 30.56 7.56
N ASP A 348 -5.49 30.24 8.82
CA ASP A 348 -4.49 30.20 9.89
C ASP A 348 -3.47 29.07 9.73
N LEU A 349 -3.88 27.91 9.21
CA LEU A 349 -2.98 26.81 8.89
C LEU A 349 -2.09 27.14 7.69
N TYR A 350 -2.66 27.68 6.61
CA TYR A 350 -1.87 28.19 5.48
C TYR A 350 -0.89 29.29 5.93
N ARG A 351 -1.30 30.21 6.81
CA ARG A 351 -0.45 31.27 7.38
C ARG A 351 0.75 30.72 8.17
N LYS A 352 0.60 29.57 8.84
CA LYS A 352 1.72 28.88 9.52
C LYS A 352 2.70 28.23 8.55
N ALA A 353 2.25 27.88 7.34
CA ALA A 353 3.05 27.28 6.27
C ALA A 353 3.44 28.28 5.15
N MET A 354 3.52 29.59 5.45
CA MET A 354 3.90 30.59 4.44
C MET A 354 5.28 30.31 3.83
N GLY A 355 5.38 30.50 2.52
CA GLY A 355 6.59 30.21 1.74
C GLY A 355 6.67 28.77 1.22
N PHE A 356 5.75 27.89 1.58
CA PHE A 356 5.67 26.53 1.05
C PHE A 356 4.67 26.42 -0.12
N GLY A 357 5.15 26.06 -1.31
CA GLY A 357 4.31 25.82 -2.49
C GLY A 357 3.34 26.96 -2.84
N GLU A 358 2.11 26.62 -3.20
CA GLU A 358 1.06 27.55 -3.63
C GLU A 358 0.25 28.20 -2.49
N VAL A 359 0.76 28.16 -1.24
CA VAL A 359 0.08 28.67 -0.05
C VAL A 359 -0.42 30.11 -0.22
N SER A 360 0.39 31.00 -0.83
CA SER A 360 0.01 32.40 -1.06
C SER A 360 -1.12 32.59 -2.08
N ALA A 361 -1.35 31.63 -2.98
CA ALA A 361 -2.49 31.62 -3.88
C ALA A 361 -3.74 31.08 -3.15
N ALA A 362 -3.59 29.99 -2.40
CA ALA A 362 -4.66 29.40 -1.61
C ALA A 362 -5.21 30.37 -0.54
N MET A 363 -4.34 31.10 0.17
CA MET A 363 -4.74 32.11 1.15
C MET A 363 -5.60 33.23 0.54
N ARG A 364 -5.26 33.70 -0.67
CA ARG A 364 -6.07 34.72 -1.37
C ARG A 364 -7.44 34.18 -1.77
N GLN A 365 -7.51 32.92 -2.23
CA GLN A 365 -8.79 32.26 -2.52
C GLN A 365 -9.65 32.11 -1.26
N VAL A 366 -9.07 31.65 -0.14
CA VAL A 366 -9.78 31.50 1.13
C VAL A 366 -10.28 32.86 1.65
N GLN A 367 -9.46 33.91 1.62
CA GLN A 367 -9.87 35.24 2.04
C GLN A 367 -11.07 35.74 1.22
N SER A 368 -11.03 35.64 -0.11
CA SER A 368 -12.17 36.01 -0.98
C SER A 368 -13.45 35.27 -0.59
N ARG A 369 -13.36 33.97 -0.28
CA ARG A 369 -14.51 33.16 0.16
C ARG A 369 -15.01 33.52 1.55
N MET A 370 -14.11 33.88 2.47
CA MET A 370 -14.48 34.40 3.78
C MET A 370 -15.27 35.70 3.67
N ASP A 371 -14.82 36.61 2.81
CA ASP A 371 -15.46 37.92 2.60
C ASP A 371 -16.86 37.76 1.95
N GLU A 372 -16.99 36.86 0.97
CA GLU A 372 -18.28 36.46 0.39
C GLU A 372 -19.26 35.92 1.44
N VAL A 373 -18.81 34.99 2.30
CA VAL A 373 -19.64 34.37 3.35
C VAL A 373 -19.99 35.36 4.46
N ALA A 374 -19.03 36.19 4.88
CA ALA A 374 -19.25 37.21 5.90
C ALA A 374 -20.28 38.25 5.45
N LYS A 375 -20.16 38.75 4.21
CA LYS A 375 -21.17 39.63 3.61
C LYS A 375 -22.55 38.97 3.58
N ARG A 376 -22.64 37.69 3.21
CA ARG A 376 -23.92 36.99 3.17
C ARG A 376 -24.55 36.84 4.57
N LEU A 377 -23.76 36.58 5.60
CA LEU A 377 -24.23 36.58 6.99
C LEU A 377 -24.73 37.96 7.44
N GLU A 378 -24.13 39.05 6.97
CA GLU A 378 -24.63 40.41 7.22
C GLU A 378 -25.95 40.72 6.50
N GLU A 379 -26.17 40.18 5.29
CA GLU A 379 -27.46 40.26 4.59
C GLU A 379 -28.58 39.47 5.29
N ILE A 380 -28.24 38.37 5.97
CA ILE A 380 -29.19 37.51 6.69
C ILE A 380 -29.52 38.05 8.07
N LYS A 381 -28.61 38.79 8.73
CA LYS A 381 -28.91 39.49 9.98
C LYS A 381 -30.13 40.40 9.74
N PRO A 382 -31.21 40.28 10.53
CA PRO A 382 -32.37 41.15 10.36
C PRO A 382 -31.92 42.59 10.53
N ARG A 383 -32.09 43.41 9.49
CA ARG A 383 -31.97 44.87 9.62
C ARG A 383 -32.92 45.28 10.75
N ARG A 384 -32.37 45.75 11.88
CA ARG A 384 -33.17 46.31 12.99
C ARG A 384 -34.21 47.22 12.37
N THR A 385 -35.49 46.89 12.53
CA THR A 385 -36.53 47.72 11.93
C THR A 385 -36.54 49.07 12.66
N LEU A 386 -37.05 50.11 12.00
CA LEU A 386 -37.21 51.41 12.67
C LEU A 386 -38.05 51.27 13.95
N GLY A 387 -39.01 50.32 13.98
CA GLY A 387 -39.81 50.00 15.17
C GLY A 387 -39.05 49.32 16.32
N ASP A 388 -37.95 48.60 16.03
CA ASP A 388 -37.11 48.01 17.08
C ASP A 388 -36.15 49.05 17.67
N LEU A 389 -35.62 49.94 16.82
CA LEU A 389 -34.86 51.11 17.26
C LEU A 389 -35.73 52.10 18.06
N LEU A 390 -36.97 52.33 17.63
CA LEU A 390 -37.92 53.19 18.34
C LEU A 390 -38.36 52.55 19.67
N ARG A 391 -38.50 51.22 19.78
CA ARG A 391 -38.73 50.56 21.08
C ARG A 391 -37.56 50.70 22.06
N ASP A 392 -36.32 50.62 21.56
CA ASP A 392 -35.10 50.79 22.38
C ASP A 392 -34.94 52.25 22.88
N ILE A 393 -35.51 53.23 22.15
CA ILE A 393 -35.49 54.66 22.48
C ILE A 393 -36.68 55.10 23.35
N ILE A 394 -37.88 54.56 23.11
CA ILE A 394 -39.12 54.91 23.86
C ILE A 394 -39.26 54.06 25.14
N GLY A 395 -38.49 52.98 25.27
CA GLY A 395 -38.40 52.13 26.46
C GLY A 395 -37.42 52.60 27.53
N ARG A 396 -36.87 53.82 27.43
CA ARG A 396 -36.04 54.51 28.43
C ARG A 396 -36.66 55.84 28.82
#